data_AF-A0A6B3GM79-F1
#
_entry.id   AF-A0A6B3GM79-F1
#
_cell.length_a   1.000
_cell.length_b   1.000
_cell.length_c   1.000
_cell.angle_alpha   90.00
_cell.angle_beta   90.00
_cell.angle_gamma   90.00
#
_symmetry.space_group_name_H-M   'P 1'
#
loop_
_entity.id
_entity.type
_entity.pdbx_description
1 polymer ?
#
loop_
_entity_poly.entity_id
_entity_poly.type
_entity_poly.pdbx_seq_one_letter_code
_entity_poly.pdbx_strand_id
1 'polypeptide(L)'
;MGGAWLIPSLVLLCLLVALAVVRRRGRALQDWASSALGLRARRRAAAAPASADAEPMLAPVAENVPGFAPHVYVDRNHRTVGMLGDGTFLTAVVRVEASGESLRPAFGARSLPLSLLGDALTVDDIVAESVQLVQQVRCAPAPHLPQQSVARLSYAPLQDQTGAPALRMTWVAVKLDPELCREAIEARG
;
A
#
# COMPACT_ATOMS: atom_id res chain seq x y z
N MET A 1 23.97 -33.74 44.05
CA MET A 1 22.63 -33.53 43.47
C MET A 1 22.69 -32.65 42.23
N GLY A 2 23.44 -33.04 41.18
CA GLY A 2 23.66 -32.20 39.99
C GLY A 2 23.15 -32.76 38.66
N GLY A 3 22.85 -34.06 38.59
CA GLY A 3 22.46 -34.73 37.33
C GLY A 3 20.98 -34.60 36.96
N ALA A 4 20.09 -34.49 37.95
CA ALA A 4 18.64 -34.50 37.72
C ALA A 4 18.12 -33.26 36.96
N TRP A 5 18.86 -32.14 36.99
CA TRP A 5 18.50 -30.90 36.30
C TRP A 5 19.10 -30.77 34.90
N LEU A 6 20.09 -31.61 34.55
CA LEU A 6 20.74 -31.58 33.23
C LEU A 6 19.81 -32.07 32.12
N ILE A 7 19.04 -33.13 32.40
CA ILE A 7 18.08 -33.69 31.44
C ILE A 7 16.96 -32.69 31.10
N PRO A 8 16.23 -32.10 32.07
CA PRO A 8 15.19 -31.11 31.74
C PRO A 8 15.79 -29.84 31.10
N SER A 9 16.98 -29.42 31.52
CA SER A 9 17.71 -28.31 30.89
C SER A 9 18.03 -28.59 29.42
N LEU A 10 18.53 -29.79 29.12
CA LEU A 10 18.89 -30.19 27.76
C LEU A 10 17.66 -30.31 26.86
N VAL A 11 16.55 -30.87 27.39
CA VAL A 11 15.28 -30.95 26.67
C VAL A 11 14.75 -29.55 26.36
N LEU A 12 14.78 -28.64 27.34
CA LEU A 12 14.35 -27.26 27.14
C LEU A 12 15.21 -26.53 26.11
N LEU A 13 16.55 -26.70 26.17
CA LEU A 13 17.48 -26.15 25.21
C LEU A 13 17.19 -26.65 23.79
N CYS A 14 17.07 -27.97 23.61
CA CYS A 14 16.75 -28.57 22.32
C CYS A 14 15.40 -28.08 21.77
N LEU A 15 14.40 -27.88 22.64
CA LEU A 15 13.08 -27.39 22.24
C LEU A 15 13.14 -25.92 21.82
N LEU A 16 13.89 -25.08 22.54
CA LEU A 16 14.11 -23.68 22.16
C LEU A 16 14.91 -23.55 20.85
N VAL A 17 15.94 -24.37 20.66
CA VAL A 17 16.72 -24.40 19.41
C VAL A 17 15.85 -24.89 18.26
N ALA A 18 15.04 -25.94 18.47
CA ALA A 18 14.08 -26.39 17.46
C ALA A 18 13.07 -25.28 17.12
N LEU A 19 12.53 -24.55 18.11
CA LEU A 19 11.61 -23.44 17.87
C LEU A 19 12.27 -22.28 17.09
N ALA A 20 13.56 -22.02 17.35
CA ALA A 20 14.32 -20.98 16.67
C ALA A 20 14.71 -21.36 15.23
N VAL A 21 15.05 -22.63 14.98
CA VAL A 21 15.59 -23.11 13.69
C VAL A 21 14.48 -23.62 12.75
N VAL A 22 13.36 -24.11 13.28
CA VAL A 22 12.25 -24.59 12.45
C VAL A 22 11.59 -23.39 11.75
N ARG A 23 11.98 -23.20 10.49
CA ARG A 23 11.36 -22.24 9.58
C ARG A 23 10.26 -22.94 8.80
N ARG A 24 9.00 -22.58 9.03
CA ARG A 24 7.87 -23.13 8.26
C ARG A 24 7.57 -22.17 7.11
N ARG A 25 7.72 -22.65 5.87
CA ARG A 25 7.53 -21.85 4.63
C ARG A 25 8.39 -20.57 4.60
N GLY A 26 9.63 -20.65 5.07
CA GLY A 26 10.59 -19.53 5.06
C GLY A 26 10.44 -18.51 6.20
N ARG A 27 9.41 -18.62 7.06
CA ARG A 27 9.25 -17.75 8.24
C ARG A 27 9.60 -18.49 9.52
N ALA A 28 10.18 -17.78 10.49
CA ALA A 28 10.38 -18.34 11.82
C ALA A 28 9.01 -18.57 12.49
N LEU A 29 8.94 -19.55 13.40
CA LEU A 29 7.71 -19.82 14.16
C LEU A 29 7.22 -18.59 14.95
N GLN A 30 8.15 -17.77 15.43
CA GLN A 30 7.87 -16.51 16.12
C GLN A 30 7.14 -15.50 15.21
N ASP A 31 7.61 -15.32 13.98
CA ASP A 31 6.97 -14.44 12.98
C ASP A 31 5.56 -14.91 12.61
N TRP A 32 5.37 -16.23 12.55
CA TRP A 32 4.07 -16.82 12.27
C TRP A 32 3.10 -16.60 13.44
N ALA A 33 3.56 -16.81 14.68
CA ALA A 33 2.76 -16.58 15.88
C ALA A 33 2.38 -15.10 16.03
N SER A 34 3.32 -14.17 15.82
CA SER A 34 3.05 -12.73 15.87
C SER A 34 2.06 -12.30 14.78
N SER A 35 2.23 -12.80 13.54
CA SER A 35 1.31 -12.54 12.44
C SER A 35 -0.10 -13.08 12.73
N ALA A 36 -0.19 -14.30 13.28
CA ALA A 36 -1.47 -14.94 13.59
C ALA A 36 -2.21 -14.22 14.74
N LEU A 37 -1.47 -13.81 15.79
CA LEU A 37 -2.02 -13.03 16.90
C LEU A 37 -2.46 -11.63 16.42
N GLY A 38 -1.66 -10.97 15.60
CA GLY A 38 -2.01 -9.69 14.98
C GLY A 38 -3.28 -9.79 14.13
N LEU A 39 -3.39 -10.82 13.30
CA LEU A 39 -4.60 -11.07 12.51
C LEU A 39 -5.82 -11.34 13.40
N ARG A 40 -5.67 -12.12 14.47
CA ARG A 40 -6.75 -12.39 15.43
C ARG A 40 -7.19 -11.12 16.14
N ALA A 41 -6.25 -10.27 16.56
CA ALA A 41 -6.57 -8.99 17.21
C ALA A 41 -7.33 -8.07 16.25
N ARG A 42 -6.87 -7.93 15.00
CA ARG A 42 -7.55 -7.14 13.96
C ARG A 42 -8.96 -7.66 13.67
N ARG A 43 -9.15 -8.98 13.56
CA ARG A 43 -10.48 -9.57 13.38
C ARG A 43 -11.44 -9.29 14.54
N ARG A 44 -10.94 -9.23 15.78
CA ARG A 44 -11.77 -8.85 16.94
C ARG A 44 -12.12 -7.37 16.91
N ALA A 45 -11.17 -6.50 16.55
CA ALA A 45 -11.42 -5.07 16.42
C ALA A 45 -12.43 -4.77 15.31
N ALA A 46 -12.31 -5.43 14.15
CA ALA A 46 -13.25 -5.32 13.03
C ALA A 46 -14.66 -5.87 13.34
N ALA A 47 -14.81 -6.68 14.39
CA ALA A 47 -16.12 -7.14 14.85
C ALA A 47 -16.86 -6.08 15.69
N ALA A 48 -16.19 -5.00 16.11
CA ALA A 48 -16.84 -3.86 16.71
C ALA A 48 -17.62 -3.08 15.64
N PRO A 49 -18.78 -2.48 15.98
CA PRO A 49 -19.54 -1.68 15.04
C PRO A 49 -18.69 -0.51 14.52
N ALA A 50 -18.74 -0.28 13.21
CA ALA A 50 -18.06 0.85 12.58
C ALA A 50 -18.56 2.17 13.18
N SER A 51 -17.64 3.12 13.40
CA SER A 51 -17.99 4.46 13.86
C SER A 51 -18.95 5.14 12.87
N ALA A 52 -19.97 5.83 13.37
CA ALA A 52 -20.96 6.51 12.52
C ALA A 52 -20.36 7.57 11.58
N ASP A 53 -19.17 8.09 11.91
CA ASP A 53 -18.45 9.11 11.14
C ASP A 53 -17.46 8.52 10.11
N ALA A 54 -17.42 7.20 9.92
CA ALA A 54 -16.51 6.58 8.96
C ALA A 54 -16.99 6.77 7.52
N GLU A 55 -16.12 7.30 6.66
CA GLU A 55 -16.36 7.41 5.21
C GLU A 55 -16.64 6.02 4.61
N PRO A 56 -17.82 5.77 4.00
CA PRO A 56 -18.22 4.43 3.53
C PRO A 56 -17.25 3.83 2.51
N MET A 57 -16.63 4.66 1.67
CA MET A 57 -15.64 4.22 0.69
C MET A 57 -14.32 3.74 1.34
N LEU A 58 -14.04 4.19 2.56
CA LEU A 58 -12.84 3.83 3.33
C LEU A 58 -13.13 2.81 4.42
N ALA A 59 -14.38 2.38 4.61
CA ALA A 59 -14.77 1.39 5.61
C ALA A 59 -13.89 0.12 5.59
N PRO A 60 -13.57 -0.48 4.42
CA PRO A 60 -12.68 -1.66 4.39
C PRO A 60 -11.27 -1.36 4.93
N VAL A 61 -10.79 -0.13 4.78
CA VAL A 61 -9.47 0.27 5.29
C VAL A 61 -9.54 0.56 6.79
N ALA A 62 -10.56 1.28 7.24
CA ALA A 62 -10.79 1.60 8.65
C ALA A 62 -10.99 0.35 9.52
N GLU A 63 -11.63 -0.70 8.99
CA GLU A 63 -11.75 -2.00 9.68
C GLU A 63 -10.39 -2.68 9.91
N ASN A 64 -9.44 -2.50 9.00
CA ASN A 64 -8.13 -3.15 9.04
C ASN A 64 -7.07 -2.32 9.75
N VAL A 65 -7.21 -0.99 9.73
CA VAL A 65 -6.29 0.00 10.29
C VAL A 65 -7.10 0.95 11.17
N PRO A 66 -7.24 0.65 12.48
CA PRO A 66 -7.94 1.52 13.41
C PRO A 66 -7.31 2.92 13.43
N GLY A 67 -8.14 3.96 13.44
CA GLY A 67 -7.69 5.36 13.43
C GLY A 67 -7.40 5.94 12.04
N PHE A 68 -7.40 5.11 10.98
CA PHE A 68 -7.18 5.58 9.62
C PHE A 68 -8.37 6.42 9.13
N ALA A 69 -8.15 7.70 8.91
CA ALA A 69 -9.19 8.66 8.56
C ALA A 69 -8.79 9.55 7.37
N PRO A 70 -9.76 10.00 6.56
CA PRO A 70 -9.54 11.00 5.53
C PRO A 70 -9.31 12.39 6.15
N HIS A 71 -8.34 13.11 5.60
CA HIS A 71 -8.01 14.48 5.95
C HIS A 71 -8.00 15.29 4.66
N VAL A 72 -8.82 16.32 4.57
CA VAL A 72 -8.92 17.14 3.36
C VAL A 72 -8.19 18.45 3.61
N TYR A 73 -7.15 18.72 2.83
CA TYR A 73 -6.47 20.00 2.83
C TYR A 73 -6.89 20.81 1.61
N VAL A 74 -7.19 22.09 1.82
CA VAL A 74 -7.48 23.03 0.73
C VAL A 74 -6.32 24.02 0.67
N ASP A 75 -5.58 23.97 -0.43
CA ASP A 75 -4.49 24.90 -0.69
C ASP A 75 -5.02 26.33 -0.90
N ARG A 76 -4.14 27.32 -0.79
CA ARG A 76 -4.38 28.75 -1.07
C ARG A 76 -5.00 29.00 -2.44
N ASN A 77 -4.77 28.11 -3.41
CA ASN A 77 -5.35 28.18 -4.75
C ASN A 77 -6.73 27.48 -4.87
N HIS A 78 -7.40 27.18 -3.75
CA HIS A 78 -8.64 26.41 -3.69
C HIS A 78 -8.53 25.01 -4.32
N ARG A 79 -7.32 24.43 -4.31
CA ARG A 79 -7.10 23.05 -4.76
C ARG A 79 -7.25 22.12 -3.57
N THR A 80 -8.16 21.17 -3.70
CA THR A 80 -8.41 20.17 -2.66
C THR A 80 -7.43 19.00 -2.83
N VAL A 81 -6.69 18.71 -1.77
CA VAL A 81 -5.81 17.54 -1.66
C VAL A 81 -6.37 16.62 -0.57
N GLY A 82 -6.82 15.45 -0.99
CA GLY A 82 -7.23 14.39 -0.07
C GLY A 82 -6.00 13.66 0.46
N MET A 83 -5.93 13.55 1.78
CA MET A 83 -4.88 12.86 2.51
C MET A 83 -5.51 11.82 3.43
N LEU A 84 -4.72 10.83 3.83
CA LEU A 84 -5.15 9.76 4.71
C LEU A 84 -4.08 9.52 5.76
N GLY A 85 -4.47 9.28 7.01
CA GLY A 85 -3.53 9.10 8.11
C GLY A 85 -4.22 8.51 9.33
N ASP A 86 -3.42 8.01 10.26
CA ASP A 86 -3.86 7.47 11.54
C ASP A 86 -3.52 8.38 12.73
N GLY A 87 -3.05 9.59 12.44
CA GLY A 87 -2.55 10.57 13.42
C GLY A 87 -1.05 10.47 13.69
N THR A 88 -0.38 9.36 13.31
CA THR A 88 1.07 9.22 13.41
C THR A 88 1.80 9.55 12.11
N PHE A 89 1.13 9.34 10.98
CA PHE A 89 1.63 9.71 9.66
C PHE A 89 0.51 10.28 8.80
N LEU A 90 0.89 10.95 7.72
CA LEU A 90 -0.03 11.47 6.72
C LEU A 90 0.41 11.01 5.32
N THR A 91 -0.52 10.56 4.49
CA THR A 91 -0.26 10.12 3.13
C THR A 91 -1.15 10.84 2.14
N ALA A 92 -0.55 11.51 1.17
CA ALA A 92 -1.24 12.07 0.01
C ALA A 92 -1.12 11.12 -1.19
N VAL A 93 -2.21 10.90 -1.93
CA VAL A 93 -2.20 10.06 -3.13
C VAL A 93 -2.65 10.87 -4.34
N VAL A 94 -1.79 10.97 -5.34
CA VAL A 94 -2.06 11.70 -6.58
C VAL A 94 -2.14 10.72 -7.75
N ARG A 95 -3.25 10.77 -8.49
CA ARG A 95 -3.38 10.01 -9.74
C ARG A 95 -2.61 10.74 -10.84
N VAL A 96 -1.71 10.01 -11.49
CA VAL A 96 -0.95 10.50 -12.63
C VAL A 96 -1.64 10.03 -13.90
N GLU A 97 -2.22 10.97 -14.65
CA GLU A 97 -2.82 10.70 -15.94
C GLU A 97 -1.82 11.00 -17.06
N ALA A 98 -1.66 10.04 -17.98
CA ALA A 98 -0.92 10.28 -19.20
C ALA A 98 -1.76 11.16 -20.12
N SER A 99 -1.18 12.26 -20.64
CA SER A 99 -1.74 13.00 -21.77
C SER A 99 -2.09 12.00 -22.88
N GLY A 100 -3.33 12.10 -23.39
CA GLY A 100 -4.10 11.06 -24.11
C GLY A 100 -3.56 10.53 -25.43
N GLU A 101 -2.25 10.50 -25.61
CA GLU A 101 -1.59 9.73 -26.66
C GLU A 101 -1.55 8.24 -26.25
N SER A 102 -2.08 7.40 -27.14
CA SER A 102 -2.14 5.93 -27.16
C SER A 102 -1.70 5.19 -25.89
N LEU A 103 -2.59 4.31 -25.40
CA LEU A 103 -2.45 3.43 -24.23
C LEU A 103 -1.19 2.50 -24.25
N ARG A 104 -0.40 2.53 -25.33
CA ARG A 104 0.94 1.94 -25.40
C ARG A 104 1.84 2.75 -26.34
N PRO A 105 2.72 3.65 -25.86
CA PRO A 105 3.91 3.99 -26.62
C PRO A 105 4.87 2.78 -26.56
N ALA A 106 5.77 2.64 -27.54
CA ALA A 106 6.68 1.50 -27.68
C ALA A 106 7.36 1.10 -26.36
N PHE A 107 7.71 -0.17 -26.18
CA PHE A 107 8.40 -0.66 -24.98
C PHE A 107 9.63 0.22 -24.70
N GLY A 108 9.67 0.90 -23.56
CA GLY A 108 10.72 1.86 -23.19
C GLY A 108 10.42 3.35 -23.43
N ALA A 109 9.31 3.71 -24.10
CA ALA A 109 9.04 5.09 -24.51
C ALA A 109 8.46 6.02 -23.43
N ARG A 110 8.01 5.48 -22.28
CA ARG A 110 7.65 6.27 -21.08
C ARG A 110 8.08 5.51 -19.83
N SER A 111 9.34 5.63 -19.45
CA SER A 111 9.71 5.44 -18.06
C SER A 111 9.13 6.61 -17.26
N LEU A 112 8.40 6.32 -16.19
CA LEU A 112 8.09 7.36 -15.22
C LEU A 112 9.43 7.89 -14.69
N PRO A 113 9.70 9.20 -14.69
CA PRO A 113 10.99 9.73 -14.25
C PRO A 113 11.18 9.45 -12.75
N LEU A 114 11.86 8.34 -12.44
CA LEU A 114 12.11 7.92 -11.06
C LEU A 114 12.98 8.93 -10.30
N SER A 115 13.80 9.71 -11.02
CA SER A 115 14.56 10.82 -10.44
C SER A 115 13.63 11.84 -9.79
N LEU A 116 12.51 12.21 -10.44
CA LEU A 116 11.54 13.14 -9.86
C LEU A 116 10.88 12.59 -8.59
N LEU A 117 10.70 11.26 -8.50
CA LEU A 117 10.22 10.64 -7.26
C LEU A 117 11.28 10.67 -6.17
N GLY A 118 12.56 10.57 -6.54
CA GLY A 118 13.69 10.75 -5.63
C GLY A 118 13.77 12.19 -5.11
N ASP A 119 13.63 13.17 -6.00
CA ASP A 119 13.63 14.59 -5.64
C ASP A 119 12.43 14.93 -4.73
N ALA A 120 11.30 14.24 -4.89
CA ALA A 120 10.13 14.40 -4.02
C ALA A 120 10.32 13.84 -2.59
N LEU A 121 11.39 13.08 -2.31
CA LEU A 121 11.67 12.62 -0.94
C LEU A 121 12.16 13.76 -0.04
N THR A 122 12.73 14.82 -0.60
CA THR A 122 13.23 15.96 0.18
C THR A 122 12.97 17.25 -0.58
N VAL A 123 12.05 18.06 -0.05
CA VAL A 123 11.68 19.35 -0.62
C VAL A 123 11.83 20.40 0.47
N ASP A 124 12.73 21.35 0.26
CA ASP A 124 13.09 22.38 1.24
C ASP A 124 13.54 21.78 2.58
N ASP A 125 12.78 22.04 3.65
CA ASP A 125 12.96 21.53 5.01
C ASP A 125 12.07 20.31 5.33
N ILE A 126 11.36 19.78 4.31
CA ILE A 126 10.44 18.64 4.45
C ILE A 126 11.09 17.38 3.86
N VAL A 127 11.25 16.37 4.71
CA VAL A 127 11.69 15.02 4.35
C VAL A 127 10.50 14.06 4.42
N ALA A 128 10.08 13.54 3.26
CA ALA A 128 9.07 12.49 3.20
C ALA A 128 9.66 11.15 3.67
N GLU A 129 8.88 10.38 4.44
CA GLU A 129 9.27 9.04 4.88
C GLU A 129 9.39 8.08 3.68
N SER A 130 8.45 8.17 2.73
CA SER A 130 8.52 7.39 1.49
C SER A 130 7.70 7.99 0.36
N VAL A 131 8.14 7.71 -0.87
CA VAL A 131 7.41 7.98 -2.11
C VAL A 131 7.21 6.65 -2.82
N GLN A 132 5.96 6.27 -3.07
CA GLN A 132 5.59 4.99 -3.67
C GLN A 132 4.88 5.20 -5.01
N LEU A 133 5.34 4.48 -6.02
CA LEU A 133 4.68 4.40 -7.32
C LEU A 133 3.79 3.16 -7.36
N VAL A 134 2.48 3.37 -7.46
CA VAL A 134 1.49 2.29 -7.58
C VAL A 134 0.95 2.27 -9.00
N GLN A 135 1.06 1.13 -9.68
CA GLN A 135 0.49 0.94 -11.02
C GLN A 135 -0.50 -0.21 -11.02
N GLN A 136 -1.74 0.09 -11.37
CA GLN A 136 -2.74 -0.93 -11.66
C GLN A 136 -2.85 -1.09 -13.17
N VAL A 137 -2.49 -2.27 -13.65
CA VAL A 137 -2.68 -2.66 -15.05
C VAL A 137 -3.88 -3.59 -15.12
N ARG A 138 -4.92 -3.19 -15.83
CA ARG A 138 -6.00 -4.09 -16.25
C ARG A 138 -5.71 -4.56 -17.66
N CYS A 139 -5.48 -5.86 -17.80
CA CYS A 139 -5.25 -6.47 -19.10
C CYS A 139 -6.51 -6.36 -19.98
N ALA A 140 -6.29 -6.36 -21.30
CA ALA A 140 -7.35 -6.47 -22.28
C ALA A 140 -8.19 -7.73 -22.02
N PRO A 141 -9.50 -7.71 -22.34
CA PRO A 141 -10.31 -8.91 -22.41
C PRO A 141 -9.64 -9.96 -23.32
N ALA A 142 -9.61 -11.21 -22.88
CA ALA A 142 -8.82 -12.21 -23.57
C ALA A 142 -9.37 -12.54 -24.98
N PRO A 143 -8.50 -12.87 -25.96
CA PRO A 143 -8.91 -13.19 -27.34
C PRO A 143 -9.81 -14.43 -27.47
N HIS A 144 -9.96 -15.23 -26.42
CA HIS A 144 -10.79 -16.44 -26.41
C HIS A 144 -12.25 -16.20 -25.99
N LEU A 145 -12.64 -14.96 -25.65
CA LEU A 145 -14.05 -14.65 -25.39
C LEU A 145 -14.95 -15.00 -26.60
N PRO A 146 -16.26 -15.19 -26.42
CA PRO A 146 -17.19 -15.29 -27.55
C PRO A 146 -17.27 -13.97 -28.34
N GLN A 147 -17.55 -14.04 -29.64
CA GLN A 147 -17.67 -12.85 -30.51
C GLN A 147 -18.78 -11.89 -30.06
N GLN A 148 -19.88 -12.44 -29.53
CA GLN A 148 -21.01 -11.69 -28.96
C GLN A 148 -20.80 -11.19 -27.51
N SER A 149 -19.61 -11.36 -26.94
CA SER A 149 -19.32 -10.86 -25.59
C SER A 149 -19.33 -9.33 -25.56
N VAL A 150 -20.08 -8.75 -24.61
CA VAL A 150 -20.10 -7.30 -24.36
C VAL A 150 -18.68 -6.77 -24.15
N ALA A 151 -17.84 -7.50 -23.41
CA ALA A 151 -16.46 -7.12 -23.16
C ALA A 151 -15.62 -7.07 -24.45
N ARG A 152 -15.88 -7.93 -25.44
CA ARG A 152 -15.18 -7.88 -26.73
C ARG A 152 -15.67 -6.71 -27.57
N LEU A 153 -16.99 -6.53 -27.67
CA LEU A 153 -17.58 -5.49 -28.51
C LEU A 153 -17.23 -4.08 -28.02
N SER A 154 -17.21 -3.84 -26.70
CA SER A 154 -16.82 -2.55 -26.13
C SER A 154 -15.34 -2.20 -26.30
N TYR A 155 -14.47 -3.21 -26.39
CA TYR A 155 -13.02 -3.00 -26.46
C TYR A 155 -12.43 -3.15 -27.87
N ALA A 156 -13.18 -3.69 -28.84
CA ALA A 156 -12.71 -3.86 -30.23
C ALA A 156 -12.27 -2.54 -30.89
N PRO A 157 -13.01 -1.42 -30.82
CA PRO A 157 -12.57 -0.16 -31.41
C PRO A 157 -11.27 0.38 -30.79
N LEU A 158 -11.09 0.19 -29.48
CA LEU A 158 -9.87 0.56 -28.76
C LEU A 158 -8.69 -0.35 -29.16
N GLN A 159 -8.95 -1.64 -29.37
CA GLN A 159 -7.95 -2.60 -29.80
C GLN A 159 -7.48 -2.33 -31.24
N ASP A 160 -8.38 -1.95 -32.15
CA ASP A 160 -8.03 -1.58 -33.53
C ASP A 160 -7.14 -0.33 -33.59
N GLN A 161 -7.35 0.62 -32.66
CA GLN A 161 -6.56 1.84 -32.57
C GLN A 161 -5.21 1.67 -31.86
N THR A 162 -5.12 0.76 -30.87
CA THR A 162 -3.98 0.69 -29.93
C THR A 162 -3.27 -0.67 -29.88
N GLY A 163 -3.74 -1.67 -30.63
CA GLY A 163 -3.16 -3.02 -30.73
C GLY A 163 -3.49 -3.97 -29.57
N ALA A 164 -3.72 -3.45 -28.36
CA ALA A 164 -4.28 -4.20 -27.22
C ALA A 164 -4.68 -3.23 -26.09
N PRO A 165 -5.95 -3.21 -25.62
CA PRO A 165 -6.36 -2.27 -24.59
C PRO A 165 -5.93 -2.74 -23.21
N ALA A 166 -4.81 -2.23 -22.70
CA ALA A 166 -4.49 -2.31 -21.28
C ALA A 166 -4.82 -0.97 -20.63
N LEU A 167 -5.74 -0.97 -19.65
CA LEU A 167 -5.92 0.22 -18.82
C LEU A 167 -4.79 0.23 -17.79
N ARG A 168 -3.85 1.16 -17.91
CA ARG A 168 -2.83 1.40 -16.90
C ARG A 168 -3.15 2.67 -16.13
N MET A 169 -3.50 2.49 -14.87
CA MET A 169 -3.67 3.58 -13.91
C MET A 169 -2.38 3.71 -13.09
N THR A 170 -1.90 4.92 -12.90
CA THR A 170 -0.71 5.20 -12.09
C THR A 170 -1.06 6.17 -10.98
N TRP A 171 -0.60 5.88 -9.78
CA TRP A 171 -0.69 6.76 -8.62
C TRP A 171 0.69 6.92 -7.99
N VAL A 172 0.92 8.11 -7.44
CA VAL A 172 2.07 8.39 -6.58
C VAL A 172 1.53 8.65 -5.18
N ALA A 173 1.99 7.87 -4.22
CA ALA A 173 1.68 8.04 -2.81
C ALA A 173 2.90 8.63 -2.10
N VAL A 174 2.72 9.77 -1.43
CA VAL A 174 3.77 10.42 -0.65
C VAL A 174 3.38 10.33 0.82
N LYS A 175 4.20 9.65 1.62
CA LYS A 175 4.01 9.47 3.06
C LYS A 175 4.94 10.41 3.81
N LEU A 176 4.38 11.16 4.74
CA LEU A 176 5.06 12.05 5.65
C LEU A 176 4.93 11.50 7.08
N ASP A 177 6.07 11.39 7.75
CA ASP A 177 6.15 11.21 9.20
C ASP A 177 6.50 12.56 9.83
N PRO A 178 5.60 13.17 10.63
CA PRO A 178 5.84 14.43 11.30
C PRO A 178 7.13 14.48 12.12
N GLU A 179 7.59 13.34 12.65
CA GLU A 179 8.79 13.27 13.47
C GLU A 179 10.07 13.55 12.67
N LEU A 180 10.06 13.30 11.35
CA LEU A 180 11.19 13.61 10.46
C LEU A 180 11.30 15.10 10.13
N CYS A 181 10.23 15.86 10.32
CA CYS A 181 10.09 17.24 9.88
C CYS A 181 9.64 18.17 11.01
N ARG A 182 10.01 17.87 12.27
CA ARG A 182 9.45 18.59 13.43
C ARG A 182 9.65 20.09 13.36
N GLU A 183 10.87 20.55 13.09
CA GLU A 183 11.20 21.99 12.97
C GLU A 183 10.38 22.67 11.86
N ALA A 184 10.25 21.98 10.72
CA ALA A 184 9.53 22.44 9.54
C ALA A 184 8.01 22.54 9.79
N ILE A 185 7.46 21.70 10.67
CA ILE A 185 6.06 21.72 11.10
C ILE A 185 5.84 22.82 12.14
N GLU A 186 6.70 22.89 13.17
CA GLU A 186 6.64 23.94 14.20
C GLU A 186 6.70 25.36 13.61
N ALA A 187 7.50 25.56 12.56
CA ALA A 187 7.57 26.84 11.86
C ALA A 187 6.29 27.21 11.09
N ARG A 188 5.46 26.22 10.72
CA ARG A 188 4.25 26.40 9.89
C ARG A 188 2.95 26.41 10.70
N GLY A 189 2.98 25.87 11.92
CA GLY A 189 1.84 25.82 12.85
C GLY A 189 1.05 24.53 12.76
#